data_AF-W7A7X4-F1
#
_entry.id   AF-W7A7X4-F1
#
_cell.length_a   1.000
_cell.length_b   1.000
_cell.length_c   1.000
_cell.angle_alpha   90.00
_cell.angle_beta   90.00
_cell.angle_gamma   90.00
#
_symmetry.space_group_name_H-M   'P 1'
#
loop_
_entity.id
_entity.type
_entity.pdbx_description
1 polymer ?
#
loop_
_entity_poly.entity_id
_entity_poly.type
_entity_poly.pdbx_seq_one_letter_code
_entity_poly.pdbx_strand_id
1 'polypeptide(L)'
;MARLPPLFPFLRNIRKLCFHPSDPVPASRKCCLHTHVQQNNGMMKTTPPVSKRSYFTSLYDTKTEKTRLINQMDDLYDHILTSNWNDSVHLVLNVSIWEGILHSIEDKIKPYEQDEDIIKKKKTINEIFDVLFILEDLRDHVNELLEQSSRANGLAGTYILASFKIENMNEHIEFLKTKYDELLLQYPLYKYQIDMVLGKGLALLRQRNNFEWRHMHDFFF
;
A
#
# COMPACT_ATOMS: atom_id res chain seq x y z
N MET A 1 -17.42 -3.60 -31.40
CA MET A 1 -17.87 -4.06 -30.06
C MET A 1 -17.26 -5.44 -29.81
N ALA A 2 -16.16 -5.50 -29.07
CA ALA A 2 -15.57 -6.74 -28.62
C ALA A 2 -15.20 -6.55 -27.14
N ARG A 3 -15.83 -7.33 -26.28
CA ARG A 3 -15.56 -7.36 -24.83
C ARG A 3 -14.28 -8.15 -24.61
N LEU A 4 -13.30 -7.53 -23.96
CA LEU A 4 -12.14 -8.24 -23.41
C LEU A 4 -12.57 -9.06 -22.18
N PRO A 5 -12.01 -10.25 -21.96
CA PRO A 5 -12.34 -11.12 -20.83
C PRO A 5 -11.71 -10.61 -19.53
N PRO A 6 -12.29 -10.94 -18.35
CA PRO A 6 -11.71 -10.56 -17.07
C PRO A 6 -10.47 -11.40 -16.76
N LEU A 7 -9.46 -10.73 -16.19
CA LEU A 7 -8.28 -11.34 -15.61
C LEU A 7 -8.66 -12.32 -14.49
N PHE A 8 -8.01 -13.49 -14.50
CA PHE A 8 -8.18 -14.56 -13.52
C PHE A 8 -7.84 -14.11 -12.09
N PRO A 9 -8.54 -14.61 -11.05
CA PRO A 9 -8.17 -14.40 -9.66
C PRO A 9 -7.17 -15.46 -9.18
N PHE A 10 -6.01 -15.03 -8.68
CA PHE A 10 -5.10 -15.89 -7.93
C PHE A 10 -5.65 -16.11 -6.51
N LEU A 11 -6.40 -17.20 -6.32
CA LEU A 11 -6.81 -17.71 -5.02
C LEU A 11 -5.63 -18.47 -4.37
N ARG A 12 -4.95 -17.87 -3.39
CA ARG A 12 -4.11 -18.62 -2.46
C ARG A 12 -4.94 -19.10 -1.27
N ASN A 13 -5.13 -20.41 -1.28
CA ASN A 13 -5.83 -21.26 -0.34
C ASN A 13 -4.99 -21.42 0.94
N ILE A 14 -5.42 -20.87 2.08
CA ILE A 14 -4.84 -21.19 3.39
C ILE A 14 -5.88 -21.97 4.21
N ARG A 15 -5.41 -23.11 4.71
CA ARG A 15 -6.14 -24.19 5.37
C ARG A 15 -6.95 -23.69 6.57
N LYS A 16 -8.24 -24.07 6.60
CA LYS A 16 -9.10 -24.06 7.80
C LYS A 16 -8.53 -25.02 8.85
N LEU A 17 -8.13 -24.49 10.00
CA LEU A 17 -8.05 -25.25 11.25
C LEU A 17 -9.38 -25.04 11.98
N CYS A 18 -10.20 -26.09 11.99
CA CYS A 18 -11.43 -26.14 12.78
C CYS A 18 -11.08 -26.45 14.24
N PHE A 19 -11.51 -25.59 15.16
CA PHE A 19 -11.73 -25.98 16.55
C PHE A 19 -13.21 -25.76 16.88
N HIS A 20 -13.91 -26.86 17.14
CA HIS A 20 -15.25 -26.87 17.74
C HIS A 20 -15.12 -26.69 19.26
N PRO A 21 -15.97 -25.83 19.85
CA PRO A 21 -16.45 -26.07 21.21
C PRO A 21 -17.97 -26.23 21.18
N SER A 22 -18.37 -27.45 21.50
CA SER A 22 -19.71 -27.88 21.88
C SER A 22 -20.14 -27.26 23.22
N ASP A 23 -21.29 -26.56 23.19
CA ASP A 23 -22.40 -26.53 24.15
C ASP A 23 -22.26 -26.05 25.63
N PRO A 24 -23.38 -25.58 26.25
CA PRO A 24 -23.43 -24.46 27.20
C PRO A 24 -23.76 -24.89 28.66
N VAL A 25 -24.21 -23.94 29.53
CA VAL A 25 -25.08 -24.04 30.76
C VAL A 25 -24.48 -23.27 31.99
N PRO A 26 -25.25 -22.66 32.93
CA PRO A 26 -26.40 -21.72 32.84
C PRO A 26 -26.34 -20.57 33.90
N ALA A 27 -27.39 -19.74 33.94
CA ALA A 27 -27.62 -18.62 34.85
C ALA A 27 -27.78 -18.96 36.35
N SER A 28 -27.40 -18.03 37.25
CA SER A 28 -28.13 -17.86 38.53
C SER A 28 -27.80 -16.58 39.32
N ARG A 29 -28.89 -15.97 39.82
CA ARG A 29 -29.06 -15.16 41.04
C ARG A 29 -28.77 -13.66 41.00
N LYS A 30 -29.89 -12.93 40.90
CA LYS A 30 -30.16 -11.63 41.53
C LYS A 30 -29.76 -11.65 43.01
N CYS A 31 -29.11 -10.59 43.47
CA CYS A 31 -29.11 -10.20 44.88
C CYS A 31 -29.33 -8.68 44.98
N CYS A 32 -30.47 -8.32 45.56
CA CYS A 32 -30.78 -6.96 45.97
C CYS A 32 -29.80 -6.53 47.08
N LEU A 33 -29.19 -5.35 46.93
CA LEU A 33 -28.44 -4.70 48.01
C LEU A 33 -29.33 -3.64 48.65
N HIS A 34 -29.84 -3.97 49.83
CA HIS A 34 -30.40 -3.00 50.78
C HIS A 34 -29.26 -2.10 51.28
N THR A 35 -29.37 -0.80 51.05
CA THR A 35 -28.53 0.21 51.68
C THR A 35 -29.09 0.54 53.06
N HIS A 36 -28.41 0.13 54.12
CA HIS A 36 -28.63 0.66 55.46
C HIS A 36 -27.59 1.76 55.70
N VAL A 37 -28.03 3.02 55.70
CA VAL A 37 -27.22 4.17 56.10
C VAL A 37 -27.32 4.29 57.61
N GLN A 38 -26.20 4.12 58.31
CA GLN A 38 -26.07 4.49 59.71
C GLN A 38 -25.00 5.59 59.79
N GLN A 39 -25.43 6.81 60.11
CA GLN A 39 -24.56 7.92 60.43
C GLN A 39 -24.07 7.75 61.87
N ASN A 40 -22.76 7.94 62.10
CA ASN A 40 -22.25 8.32 63.41
C ASN A 40 -21.01 9.22 63.24
N ASN A 41 -21.05 10.34 63.97
CA ASN A 41 -20.03 11.38 64.08
C ASN A 41 -18.77 10.89 64.79
N GLY A 42 -17.59 11.38 64.39
CA GLY A 42 -16.43 11.45 65.28
C GLY A 42 -15.06 11.28 64.63
N MET A 43 -14.28 12.38 64.64
CA MET A 43 -12.81 12.48 64.54
C MET A 43 -12.11 12.13 63.21
N MET A 44 -11.68 13.17 62.50
CA MET A 44 -10.62 13.09 61.49
C MET A 44 -9.24 12.95 62.15
N LYS A 45 -8.50 11.87 61.84
CA LYS A 45 -7.05 11.90 61.61
C LYS A 45 -6.67 10.93 60.49
N THR A 46 -6.53 11.50 59.29
CA THR A 46 -5.68 11.13 58.15
C THR A 46 -5.28 9.65 58.02
N THR A 47 -6.11 8.88 57.32
CA THR A 47 -5.68 7.71 56.56
C THR A 47 -4.85 8.17 55.36
N PRO A 48 -3.77 7.44 54.97
CA PRO A 48 -3.10 7.70 53.71
C PRO A 48 -4.12 7.57 52.58
N PRO A 49 -4.04 8.35 51.48
CA PRO A 49 -4.95 8.18 50.38
C PRO A 49 -4.71 6.78 49.84
N VAL A 50 -5.64 5.87 50.13
CA VAL A 50 -5.73 4.59 49.46
C VAL A 50 -6.01 4.97 48.02
N SER A 51 -4.94 5.08 47.24
CA SER A 51 -5.00 5.13 45.79
C SER A 51 -5.90 3.96 45.40
N LYS A 52 -7.10 4.29 44.92
CA LYS A 52 -7.96 3.31 44.27
C LYS A 52 -7.15 2.85 43.07
N ARG A 53 -6.38 1.77 43.25
CA ARG A 53 -5.75 1.07 42.13
C ARG A 53 -6.91 0.69 41.22
N SER A 54 -7.01 1.39 40.10
CA SER A 54 -7.97 1.12 39.05
C SER A 54 -7.50 -0.16 38.38
N TYR A 55 -7.90 -1.31 38.93
CA TYR A 55 -7.57 -2.62 38.38
C TYR A 55 -8.37 -2.92 37.09
N PHE A 56 -9.23 -1.99 36.65
CA PHE A 56 -10.16 -2.17 35.55
C PHE A 56 -10.09 -1.02 34.52
N THR A 57 -8.89 -0.49 34.26
CA THR A 57 -8.65 0.45 33.15
C THR A 57 -7.78 -0.13 32.03
N SER A 58 -7.42 -1.41 32.09
CA SER A 58 -6.52 -2.04 31.10
C SER A 58 -7.21 -2.68 29.89
N LEU A 59 -8.54 -2.63 29.78
CA LEU A 59 -9.20 -3.48 28.79
C LEU A 59 -9.12 -2.91 27.37
N TYR A 60 -9.44 -1.64 27.09
CA TYR A 60 -9.23 -1.07 25.76
C TYR A 60 -9.16 0.46 25.84
N ASP A 61 -7.96 1.06 25.76
CA ASP A 61 -7.87 2.48 25.40
C ASP A 61 -8.03 2.60 23.87
N THR A 62 -9.28 2.53 23.45
CA THR A 62 -9.68 2.56 22.03
C THR A 62 -9.19 3.82 21.33
N LYS A 63 -9.03 4.93 22.07
CA LYS A 63 -8.50 6.17 21.52
C LYS A 63 -7.02 6.05 21.21
N THR A 64 -6.23 5.53 22.16
CA THR A 64 -4.79 5.32 21.97
C THR A 64 -4.52 4.29 20.87
N GLU A 65 -5.34 3.23 20.77
CA GLU A 65 -5.19 2.23 19.70
C GLU A 65 -5.57 2.80 18.32
N LYS A 66 -6.64 3.59 18.22
CA LYS A 66 -7.00 4.31 16.98
C LYS A 66 -5.86 5.21 16.52
N THR A 67 -5.28 6.01 17.42
CA THR A 67 -4.15 6.88 17.09
C THR A 67 -2.93 6.07 16.64
N ARG A 68 -2.63 4.94 17.30
CA ARG A 68 -1.54 4.06 16.88
C ARG A 68 -1.76 3.47 15.49
N LEU A 69 -2.98 3.05 15.18
CA LEU A 69 -3.34 2.53 13.86
C LEU A 69 -3.17 3.60 12.78
N ILE A 70 -3.64 4.82 13.04
CA ILE A 70 -3.47 5.96 12.12
C ILE A 70 -1.98 6.24 11.86
N ASN A 71 -1.15 6.25 12.89
CA ASN A 71 0.29 6.45 12.71
C ASN A 71 0.92 5.32 11.89
N GLN A 72 0.53 4.06 12.12
CA GLN A 72 1.02 2.92 11.31
C GLN A 72 0.63 3.05 9.83
N MET A 73 -0.57 3.57 9.55
CA MET A 73 -1.05 3.84 8.20
C MET A 73 -0.22 4.94 7.52
N ASP A 74 0.07 6.02 8.25
CA ASP A 74 0.88 7.14 7.76
C ASP A 74 2.34 6.72 7.53
N ASP A 75 2.93 5.99 8.48
CA ASP A 75 4.29 5.46 8.36
C ASP A 75 4.43 4.54 7.12
N LEU A 76 3.44 3.68 6.86
CA LEU A 76 3.45 2.82 5.68
C LEU A 76 3.38 3.64 4.39
N TYR A 77 2.46 4.61 4.33
CA TYR A 77 2.31 5.48 3.18
C TYR A 77 3.59 6.26 2.90
N ASP A 78 4.18 6.88 3.92
CA ASP A 78 5.40 7.67 3.79
C ASP A 78 6.60 6.81 3.36
N HIS A 79 6.74 5.60 3.92
CA HIS A 79 7.79 4.68 3.49
C HIS A 79 7.67 4.29 2.02
N ILE A 80 6.45 4.01 1.53
CA ILE A 80 6.23 3.71 0.13
C ILE A 80 6.52 4.94 -0.72
N LEU A 81 5.94 6.10 -0.38
CA LEU A 81 6.03 7.33 -1.17
C LEU A 81 7.47 7.83 -1.33
N THR A 82 8.26 7.75 -0.26
CA THR A 82 9.65 8.27 -0.22
C THR A 82 10.68 7.28 -0.74
N SER A 83 10.30 6.03 -1.00
CA SER A 83 11.20 5.03 -1.59
C SER A 83 11.61 5.39 -3.02
N ASN A 84 12.70 4.79 -3.50
CA ASN A 84 13.14 4.96 -4.88
C ASN A 84 12.43 3.95 -5.79
N TRP A 85 11.42 4.41 -6.54
CA TRP A 85 10.59 3.53 -7.38
C TRP A 85 11.29 3.08 -8.67
N ASN A 86 12.39 3.74 -9.03
CA ASN A 86 13.19 3.38 -10.19
C ASN A 86 14.22 2.26 -9.89
N ASP A 87 14.44 1.92 -8.61
CA ASP A 87 15.33 0.84 -8.20
C ASP A 87 14.54 -0.47 -8.05
N SER A 88 14.66 -1.35 -9.04
CA SER A 88 13.97 -2.64 -9.06
C SER A 88 14.41 -3.57 -7.93
N VAL A 89 15.69 -3.54 -7.52
CA VAL A 89 16.19 -4.38 -6.42
C VAL A 89 15.57 -3.92 -5.11
N HIS A 90 15.52 -2.60 -4.90
CA HIS A 90 14.88 -2.04 -3.73
C HIS A 90 13.40 -2.43 -3.65
N LEU A 91 12.63 -2.30 -4.74
CA LEU A 91 11.22 -2.67 -4.74
C LEU A 91 11.01 -4.17 -4.49
N VAL A 92 11.73 -5.06 -5.18
CA VAL A 92 11.60 -6.51 -5.00
C VAL A 92 11.81 -6.94 -3.54
N LEU A 93 12.74 -6.30 -2.84
CA LEU A 93 13.04 -6.61 -1.43
C LEU A 93 11.98 -6.06 -0.45
N ASN A 94 11.33 -4.94 -0.78
CA ASN A 94 10.47 -4.23 0.17
C ASN A 94 8.97 -4.38 -0.07
N VAL A 95 8.52 -4.57 -1.31
CA VAL A 95 7.08 -4.63 -1.64
C VAL A 95 6.37 -5.73 -0.84
N SER A 96 6.94 -6.94 -0.78
CA SER A 96 6.37 -8.04 0.00
C SER A 96 6.29 -7.76 1.51
N ILE A 97 7.22 -6.95 2.04
CA ILE A 97 7.21 -6.51 3.45
C ILE A 97 6.06 -5.51 3.64
N TRP A 98 5.91 -4.54 2.74
CA TRP A 98 4.85 -3.54 2.79
C TRP A 98 3.46 -4.16 2.66
N GLU A 99 3.27 -5.14 1.76
CA GLU A 99 2.03 -5.91 1.66
C GLU A 99 1.70 -6.65 2.96
N GLY A 100 2.70 -7.23 3.62
CA GLY A 100 2.53 -7.87 4.92
C GLY A 100 2.08 -6.88 6.01
N ILE A 101 2.63 -5.67 5.99
CA ILE A 101 2.20 -4.59 6.91
C ILE A 101 0.77 -4.15 6.58
N LEU A 102 0.44 -3.97 5.30
CA LEU A 102 -0.91 -3.63 4.85
C LEU A 102 -1.91 -4.67 5.35
N HIS A 103 -1.63 -5.97 5.18
CA HIS A 103 -2.50 -7.04 5.65
C HIS A 103 -2.73 -6.99 7.17
N SER A 104 -1.66 -6.72 7.94
CA SER A 104 -1.78 -6.52 9.40
C SER A 104 -2.63 -5.32 9.77
N ILE A 105 -2.51 -4.22 9.01
CA ILE A 105 -3.33 -3.01 9.19
C ILE A 105 -4.80 -3.31 8.86
N GLU A 106 -5.07 -4.03 7.77
CA GLU A 106 -6.44 -4.39 7.37
C GLU A 106 -7.17 -5.21 8.44
N ASP A 107 -6.48 -6.15 9.08
CA ASP A 107 -7.03 -6.91 10.19
C ASP A 107 -7.39 -6.02 11.39
N LYS A 108 -6.57 -5.00 11.67
CA LYS A 108 -6.82 -4.02 12.75
C LYS A 108 -7.90 -2.99 12.40
N ILE A 109 -8.21 -2.80 11.12
CA ILE A 109 -9.25 -1.85 10.66
C ILE A 109 -10.66 -2.41 10.86
N LYS A 110 -10.85 -3.74 10.90
CA LYS A 110 -12.18 -4.39 11.03
C LYS A 110 -13.10 -3.79 12.12
N PRO A 111 -12.61 -3.46 13.34
CA PRO A 111 -13.44 -2.83 14.38
C PRO A 111 -13.85 -1.39 14.08
N TYR A 112 -13.20 -0.73 13.12
CA TYR A 112 -13.36 0.68 12.76
C TYR A 112 -13.93 0.87 11.35
N GLU A 113 -14.63 -0.11 10.79
CA GLU A 113 -15.20 -0.06 9.43
C GLU A 113 -16.24 1.05 9.21
N GLN A 114 -16.75 1.66 10.28
CA GLN A 114 -17.69 2.80 10.22
C GLN A 114 -16.98 4.15 10.40
N ASP A 115 -15.67 4.15 10.66
CA ASP A 115 -14.89 5.35 10.91
C ASP A 115 -14.38 5.95 9.60
N GLU A 116 -15.00 7.05 9.18
CA GLU A 116 -14.70 7.73 7.91
C GLU A 116 -13.22 8.11 7.76
N ASP A 117 -12.54 8.50 8.86
CA ASP A 117 -11.12 8.89 8.81
C ASP A 117 -10.23 7.71 8.43
N ILE A 118 -10.50 6.54 9.02
CA ILE A 118 -9.75 5.31 8.77
C ILE A 118 -10.03 4.79 7.36
N ILE A 119 -11.30 4.81 6.93
CA ILE A 119 -11.68 4.39 5.58
C ILE A 119 -10.99 5.28 4.53
N LYS A 120 -10.94 6.60 4.76
CA LYS A 120 -10.26 7.53 3.86
C LYS A 120 -8.77 7.23 3.76
N LYS A 121 -8.08 7.03 4.89
CA LYS A 121 -6.65 6.66 4.89
C LYS A 121 -6.41 5.30 4.23
N LYS A 122 -7.30 4.33 4.45
CA LYS A 122 -7.22 3.01 3.79
C LYS A 122 -7.26 3.16 2.27
N LYS A 123 -8.17 3.99 1.76
CA LYS A 123 -8.26 4.29 0.32
C LYS A 123 -6.96 4.90 -0.21
N THR A 124 -6.39 5.87 0.51
CA THR A 124 -5.10 6.49 0.14
C THR A 124 -3.95 5.48 0.09
N ILE A 125 -3.88 4.55 1.04
CA ILE A 125 -2.86 3.48 1.02
C ILE A 125 -3.07 2.54 -0.17
N ASN A 126 -4.31 2.12 -0.42
CA ASN A 126 -4.58 1.25 -1.56
C ASN A 126 -4.24 1.94 -2.88
N GLU A 127 -4.55 3.23 -3.01
CA GLU A 127 -4.22 4.03 -4.19
C GLU A 127 -2.71 4.09 -4.44
N ILE A 128 -1.86 4.29 -3.42
CA ILE A 128 -0.41 4.32 -3.64
C ILE A 128 0.13 2.93 -4.06
N PHE A 129 -0.45 1.84 -3.57
CA PHE A 129 -0.12 0.49 -4.06
C PHE A 129 -0.54 0.28 -5.51
N ASP A 130 -1.74 0.73 -5.88
CA ASP A 130 -2.23 0.63 -7.26
C ASP A 130 -1.29 1.39 -8.22
N VAL A 131 -0.90 2.61 -7.87
CA VAL A 131 0.04 3.41 -8.68
C VAL A 131 1.43 2.75 -8.73
N LEU A 132 1.91 2.21 -7.61
CA LEU A 132 3.18 1.48 -7.54
C LEU A 132 3.22 0.31 -8.52
N PHE A 133 2.20 -0.55 -8.51
CA PHE A 133 2.14 -1.71 -9.40
C PHE A 133 2.01 -1.32 -10.88
N ILE A 134 1.20 -0.30 -11.19
CA ILE A 134 1.12 0.20 -12.56
C ILE A 134 2.49 0.71 -13.05
N LEU A 135 3.20 1.47 -12.21
CA LEU A 135 4.52 1.99 -12.58
C LEU A 135 5.59 0.89 -12.65
N GLU A 136 5.49 -0.15 -11.82
CA GLU A 136 6.34 -1.33 -11.90
C GLU A 136 6.20 -2.03 -13.25
N ASP A 137 4.98 -2.32 -13.69
CA ASP A 137 4.70 -2.95 -14.99
C ASP A 137 5.22 -2.09 -16.16
N LEU A 138 5.00 -0.77 -16.11
CA LEU A 138 5.45 0.15 -17.15
C LEU A 138 6.98 0.27 -17.21
N ARG A 139 7.66 0.23 -16.05
CA ARG A 139 9.12 0.20 -15.98
C ARG A 139 9.66 -1.07 -16.61
N ASP A 140 9.09 -2.22 -16.26
CA ASP A 140 9.53 -3.50 -16.79
C ASP A 140 9.31 -3.58 -18.30
N HIS A 141 8.21 -3.01 -18.81
CA HIS A 141 7.98 -2.83 -20.24
C HIS A 141 9.08 -1.98 -20.91
N VAL A 142 9.43 -0.83 -20.33
CA VAL A 142 10.52 0.01 -20.84
C VAL A 142 11.86 -0.73 -20.84
N ASN A 143 12.17 -1.45 -19.76
CA ASN A 143 13.40 -2.21 -19.62
C ASN A 143 13.50 -3.32 -20.68
N GLU A 144 12.41 -4.03 -20.95
CA GLU A 144 12.35 -5.04 -22.00
C GLU A 144 12.62 -4.43 -23.39
N LEU A 145 12.00 -3.28 -23.71
CA LEU A 145 12.24 -2.58 -24.97
C LEU A 145 13.71 -2.14 -25.11
N LEU A 146 14.31 -1.60 -24.04
CA LEU A 146 15.71 -1.18 -24.02
C LEU A 146 16.65 -2.38 -24.17
N GLU A 147 16.36 -3.49 -23.50
CA GLU A 147 17.17 -4.71 -23.60
C GLU A 147 17.11 -5.29 -25.01
N GLN A 148 15.91 -5.47 -25.58
CA GLN A 148 15.76 -6.01 -26.93
C GLN A 148 16.38 -5.08 -27.98
N SER A 149 16.22 -3.77 -27.83
CA SER A 149 16.89 -2.79 -28.70
C SER A 149 18.41 -2.89 -28.63
N SER A 150 18.97 -3.17 -27.44
CA SER A 150 20.40 -3.40 -27.28
C SER A 150 20.86 -4.67 -27.98
N ARG A 151 20.10 -5.76 -27.84
CA ARG A 151 20.40 -7.06 -28.46
C ARG A 151 20.27 -7.01 -29.98
N ALA A 152 19.33 -6.24 -30.51
CA ALA A 152 19.14 -6.07 -31.95
C ALA A 152 20.30 -5.33 -32.65
N ASN A 153 21.06 -4.50 -31.93
CA ASN A 153 22.22 -3.78 -32.49
C ASN A 153 23.49 -4.65 -32.56
N GLY A 154 23.50 -5.83 -31.93
CA GLY A 154 24.66 -6.72 -31.86
C GLY A 154 25.83 -6.15 -31.07
N LEU A 155 26.97 -6.86 -31.09
CA LEU A 155 28.16 -6.48 -30.33
C LEU A 155 28.69 -5.11 -30.79
N ALA A 156 28.76 -4.12 -29.89
CA ALA A 156 29.25 -2.78 -30.17
C ALA A 156 28.60 -2.07 -31.39
N GLY A 157 27.35 -2.42 -31.73
CA GLY A 157 26.66 -1.84 -32.90
C GLY A 157 27.12 -2.40 -34.25
N THR A 158 27.91 -3.47 -34.26
CA THR A 158 28.44 -4.10 -35.49
C THR A 158 27.49 -5.14 -36.11
N TYR A 159 26.30 -5.33 -35.54
CA TYR A 159 25.31 -6.35 -35.94
C TYR A 159 25.80 -7.81 -35.84
N ILE A 160 27.01 -8.04 -35.31
CA ILE A 160 27.51 -9.38 -35.00
C ILE A 160 26.73 -9.93 -33.80
N LEU A 161 26.18 -11.15 -33.94
CA LEU A 161 25.30 -11.80 -32.97
C LEU A 161 24.04 -10.96 -32.64
N ALA A 162 23.57 -10.14 -33.58
CA ALA A 162 22.34 -9.37 -33.41
C ALA A 162 21.10 -10.27 -33.33
N SER A 163 20.21 -9.94 -32.40
CA SER A 163 18.87 -10.52 -32.33
C SER A 163 17.91 -9.84 -33.32
N PHE A 164 16.66 -10.34 -33.39
CA PHE A 164 15.60 -9.71 -34.17
C PHE A 164 15.29 -8.29 -33.66
N LYS A 165 14.88 -7.43 -34.58
CA LYS A 165 14.45 -6.06 -34.29
C LYS A 165 12.98 -6.05 -33.89
N ILE A 166 12.61 -5.14 -32.99
CA ILE A 166 11.20 -4.87 -32.67
C ILE A 166 10.57 -4.12 -33.85
N GLU A 167 9.64 -4.77 -34.55
CA GLU A 167 8.99 -4.21 -35.75
C GLU A 167 7.99 -3.10 -35.40
N ASN A 168 7.28 -3.25 -34.28
CA ASN A 168 6.22 -2.36 -33.83
C ASN A 168 6.66 -1.37 -32.72
N MET A 169 7.94 -0.96 -32.71
CA MET A 169 8.50 -0.07 -31.68
C MET A 169 7.70 1.24 -31.50
N ASN A 170 7.20 1.82 -32.59
CA ASN A 170 6.40 3.05 -32.52
C ASN A 170 5.08 2.85 -31.75
N GLU A 171 4.46 1.66 -31.84
CA GLU A 171 3.22 1.35 -31.11
C GLU A 171 3.48 1.31 -29.60
N HIS A 172 4.59 0.70 -29.19
CA HIS A 172 5.02 0.67 -27.79
C HIS A 172 5.32 2.08 -27.25
N ILE A 173 6.00 2.91 -28.03
CA ILE A 173 6.30 4.31 -27.66
C ILE A 173 5.01 5.11 -27.50
N GLU A 174 4.07 5.02 -28.44
CA GLU A 174 2.78 5.72 -28.33
C GLU A 174 1.94 5.21 -27.16
N PHE A 175 1.97 3.91 -26.87
CA PHE A 175 1.35 3.34 -25.66
C PHE A 175 1.93 3.96 -24.39
N LEU A 176 3.26 3.99 -24.24
CA LEU A 176 3.93 4.53 -23.05
C LEU A 176 3.68 6.03 -22.88
N LYS A 177 3.71 6.81 -23.98
CA LYS A 177 3.38 8.24 -23.97
C LYS A 177 1.95 8.49 -23.51
N THR A 178 1.00 7.72 -24.06
CA THR A 178 -0.41 7.84 -23.70
C THR A 178 -0.62 7.50 -22.23
N LYS A 179 0.03 6.42 -21.75
CA LYS A 179 -0.03 6.03 -20.34
C LYS A 179 0.55 7.07 -19.41
N TYR A 180 1.65 7.71 -19.78
CA TYR A 180 2.24 8.79 -19.00
C TYR A 180 1.26 9.96 -18.83
N ASP A 181 0.65 10.43 -19.92
CA ASP A 181 -0.34 11.51 -19.86
C ASP A 181 -1.60 11.10 -19.07
N GLU A 182 -2.10 9.87 -19.24
CA GLU A 182 -3.23 9.32 -18.48
C GLU A 182 -2.95 9.28 -16.97
N LEU A 183 -1.75 8.82 -16.57
CA LEU A 183 -1.38 8.72 -15.17
C LEU A 183 -1.23 10.09 -14.52
N LEU A 184 -0.67 11.09 -15.21
CA LEU A 184 -0.59 12.45 -14.67
C LEU A 184 -1.97 13.08 -14.44
N LEU A 185 -2.96 12.72 -15.28
CA LEU A 185 -4.34 13.18 -15.12
C LEU A 185 -5.07 12.44 -13.99
N GLN A 186 -4.89 11.13 -13.88
CA GLN A 186 -5.56 10.29 -12.88
C GLN A 186 -4.96 10.45 -11.47
N TYR A 187 -3.64 10.60 -11.40
CA TYR A 187 -2.84 10.51 -10.18
C TYR A 187 -1.90 11.70 -10.00
N PRO A 188 -2.42 12.95 -9.98
CA PRO A 188 -1.58 14.16 -9.96
C PRO A 188 -0.69 14.26 -8.70
N LEU A 189 -1.12 13.67 -7.58
CA LEU A 189 -0.34 13.64 -6.34
C LEU A 189 0.96 12.84 -6.45
N TYR A 190 1.00 11.84 -7.33
CA TYR A 190 2.15 10.96 -7.54
C TYR A 190 2.97 11.35 -8.76
N LYS A 191 2.85 12.61 -9.23
CA LYS A 191 3.60 13.11 -10.40
C LYS A 191 5.09 12.83 -10.29
N TYR A 192 5.68 13.03 -9.11
CA TYR A 192 7.11 12.80 -8.90
C TYR A 192 7.50 11.34 -9.17
N GLN A 193 6.73 10.38 -8.66
CA GLN A 193 6.94 8.95 -8.88
C GLN A 193 6.75 8.58 -10.35
N ILE A 194 5.72 9.12 -11.01
CA ILE A 194 5.44 8.92 -12.43
C ILE A 194 6.61 9.44 -13.29
N ASP A 195 7.10 10.65 -13.00
CA ASP A 195 8.25 11.25 -13.68
C ASP A 195 9.53 10.43 -13.45
N MET A 196 9.75 9.99 -12.20
CA MET A 196 10.92 9.21 -11.82
C MET A 196 11.00 7.87 -12.58
N VAL A 197 9.87 7.19 -12.75
CA VAL A 197 9.84 5.86 -13.36
C VAL A 197 9.63 5.96 -14.87
N LEU A 198 8.46 6.43 -15.29
CA LEU A 198 8.06 6.41 -16.69
C LEU A 198 8.66 7.58 -17.47
N GLY A 199 8.71 8.77 -16.87
CA GLY A 199 9.32 9.94 -17.51
C GLY A 199 10.80 9.73 -17.84
N LYS A 200 11.59 9.26 -16.86
CA LYS A 200 12.99 8.86 -17.09
C LYS A 200 13.10 7.68 -18.05
N GLY A 201 12.20 6.70 -17.98
CA GLY A 201 12.15 5.59 -18.92
C GLY A 201 11.97 6.02 -20.38
N LEU A 202 11.04 6.95 -20.63
CA LEU A 202 10.84 7.57 -21.95
C LEU A 202 12.08 8.36 -22.41
N ALA A 203 12.75 9.06 -21.51
CA ALA A 203 14.00 9.76 -21.83
C ALA A 203 15.13 8.80 -22.24
N LEU A 204 15.26 7.65 -21.57
CA LEU A 204 16.21 6.60 -21.97
C LEU A 204 15.86 5.99 -23.32
N LEU A 205 14.58 5.71 -23.60
CA LEU A 205 14.14 5.24 -24.91
C LEU A 205 14.47 6.25 -26.02
N ARG A 206 14.32 7.54 -25.74
CA ARG A 206 14.60 8.61 -26.71
C ARG A 206 16.08 8.70 -27.11
N GLN A 207 17.00 8.26 -26.27
CA GLN A 207 18.43 8.18 -26.65
C GLN A 207 18.67 7.19 -27.80
N ARG A 208 17.75 6.25 -28.03
CA ARG A 208 17.86 5.18 -29.04
C ARG A 208 16.85 5.32 -30.17
N ASN A 209 15.68 5.91 -29.88
CA ASN A 209 14.58 6.06 -30.81
C ASN A 209 14.22 7.54 -30.92
N ASN A 210 14.07 8.05 -32.15
CA ASN A 210 13.66 9.44 -32.34
C ASN A 210 12.14 9.58 -32.20
N PHE A 211 11.68 10.23 -31.13
CA PHE A 211 10.28 10.57 -30.93
C PHE A 211 10.14 11.79 -30.01
N GLU A 212 8.96 12.39 -30.02
CA GLU A 212 8.60 13.54 -29.19
C GLU A 212 7.44 13.19 -28.25
N TRP A 213 7.43 13.80 -27.06
CA TRP A 213 6.30 13.78 -26.13
C TRP A 213 6.22 15.11 -25.38
N ARG A 214 5.04 15.45 -24.84
CA ARG A 214 4.73 16.79 -24.31
C ARG A 214 5.69 17.27 -23.21
N HIS A 215 6.09 16.35 -22.33
CA HIS A 215 6.92 16.62 -21.16
C HIS A 215 8.42 16.37 -21.41
N MET A 216 8.84 16.24 -22.67
CA MET A 216 10.20 15.82 -22.98
C MET A 216 11.28 16.79 -22.50
N HIS A 217 10.94 18.07 -22.35
CA HIS A 217 11.86 19.11 -21.87
C HIS A 217 12.05 19.09 -20.35
N ASP A 218 11.21 18.35 -19.62
CA ASP A 218 11.36 18.18 -18.17
C ASP A 218 12.50 17.20 -17.84
N PHE A 219 12.97 16.44 -18.83
CA PHE A 219 14.00 15.41 -18.70
C PHE A 219 15.20 15.78 -19.59
N PHE A 220 16.23 16.37 -18.98
CA PHE A 220 17.48 16.70 -19.66
C PHE A 220 18.45 15.51 -19.66
N PHE A 221 19.18 15.38 -20.76
CA PHE A 221 20.31 14.45 -20.95
C PHE A 221 21.59 15.06 -20.39
#